data_AF-A0A950SW21-F1
#
_entry.id   AF-A0A950SW21-F1
#
_cell.length_a   1.000
_cell.length_b   1.000
_cell.length_c   1.000
_cell.angle_alpha   90.00
_cell.angle_beta   90.00
_cell.angle_gamma   90.00
#
_symmetry.space_group_name_H-M   'P 1'
#
loop_
_entity.id
_entity.type
_entity.pdbx_description
1 polymer ?
#
loop_
_entity_poly.entity_id
_entity_poly.type
_entity_poly.pdbx_seq_one_letter_code
_entity_poly.pdbx_strand_id
1 'polypeptide(L)'
;MLRALLVLCLVSLAAPALGQEFQPKNLADAAKDWRRELIERIPANKRQPAMIAGWRRMAETDYREKRYAAAIDELTRAITNGADDGLVWLRLAQSELAAEDDHAMASAFNAYLKSTDPVERGVALFVIGRDYDRHDKQKEALAAFEAGLQFTQSAAIAERAEQLRRLVAFRVTKVDVQAEAEWGRACLKFNEDIARKSDLSYGSFVRSQPPLDGIVTARGDTMCLDGMKHGG
;
A
#
# COMPACT_ATOMS: atom_id res chain seq x y z
N MET A 1 29.16 -31.50 -49.50
CA MET A 1 27.83 -31.24 -48.90
C MET A 1 28.05 -30.85 -47.44
N LEU A 2 28.10 -29.56 -47.12
CA LEU A 2 28.45 -29.01 -45.81
C LEU A 2 27.17 -28.83 -44.97
N ARG A 3 27.05 -29.53 -43.85
CA ARG A 3 25.96 -29.36 -42.87
C ARG A 3 26.29 -28.20 -41.93
N ALA A 4 25.57 -27.10 -42.04
CA ALA A 4 25.64 -25.98 -41.09
C ALA A 4 24.84 -26.31 -39.83
N LEU A 5 25.53 -26.40 -38.68
CA LEU A 5 24.92 -26.46 -37.34
C LEU A 5 24.54 -25.05 -36.90
N LEU A 6 23.25 -24.81 -36.72
CA LEU A 6 22.70 -23.59 -36.13
C LEU A 6 22.66 -23.77 -34.60
N VAL A 7 23.55 -23.07 -33.89
CA VAL A 7 23.56 -23.00 -32.43
C VAL A 7 22.58 -21.91 -32.00
N LEU A 8 21.49 -22.31 -31.35
CA LEU A 8 20.48 -21.41 -30.79
C LEU A 8 20.94 -20.96 -29.40
N CYS A 9 21.52 -19.76 -29.30
CA CYS A 9 21.81 -19.13 -28.01
C CYS A 9 20.50 -18.63 -27.37
N LEU A 10 19.96 -19.37 -26.41
CA LEU A 10 18.93 -18.90 -25.49
C LEU A 10 19.55 -17.92 -24.49
N VAL A 11 19.36 -16.62 -24.72
CA VAL A 11 19.64 -15.58 -23.74
C VAL A 11 18.45 -15.48 -22.79
N SER A 12 18.59 -16.06 -21.60
CA SER A 12 17.63 -15.93 -20.51
C SER A 12 17.73 -14.53 -19.90
N LEU A 13 16.92 -13.59 -20.36
CA LEU A 13 16.70 -12.32 -19.66
C LEU A 13 15.98 -12.62 -18.34
N ALA A 14 16.73 -12.59 -17.24
CA ALA A 14 16.15 -12.52 -15.90
C ALA A 14 15.44 -11.17 -15.77
N ALA A 15 14.12 -11.16 -15.92
CA ALA A 15 13.32 -9.99 -15.61
C ALA A 15 13.48 -9.70 -14.10
N PRO A 16 13.77 -8.46 -13.68
CA PRO A 16 13.65 -8.12 -12.27
C PRO A 16 12.21 -8.40 -11.86
N ALA A 17 12.04 -9.07 -10.72
CA ALA A 17 10.75 -9.17 -10.07
C ALA A 17 10.35 -7.75 -9.66
N LEU A 18 9.70 -7.02 -10.58
CA LEU A 18 9.00 -5.80 -10.26
C LEU A 18 8.00 -6.19 -9.17
N GLY A 19 8.18 -5.62 -7.98
CA GLY A 19 7.25 -5.80 -6.88
C GLY A 19 5.82 -5.52 -7.36
N GLN A 20 4.83 -6.20 -6.77
CA GLN A 20 3.43 -5.99 -7.11
C GLN A 20 3.13 -4.49 -7.16
N GLU A 21 2.63 -4.04 -8.30
CA GLU A 21 2.27 -2.64 -8.50
C GLU A 21 1.17 -2.26 -7.50
N PHE A 22 1.30 -1.10 -6.86
CA PHE A 22 0.32 -0.63 -5.89
C PHE A 22 -0.98 -0.26 -6.63
N GLN A 23 -1.94 -1.19 -6.66
CA GLN A 23 -3.21 -1.03 -7.37
C GLN A 23 -4.41 -1.56 -6.57
N PRO A 24 -4.81 -0.90 -5.46
CA PRO A 24 -6.06 -1.22 -4.78
C PRO A 24 -7.27 -0.86 -5.67
N LYS A 25 -8.08 -1.86 -6.02
CA LYS A 25 -9.18 -1.73 -6.99
C LYS A 25 -10.14 -0.56 -6.69
N ASN A 26 -10.66 -0.47 -5.48
CA ASN A 26 -11.64 0.56 -5.12
C ASN A 26 -11.06 1.98 -5.23
N LEU A 27 -9.78 2.15 -4.89
CA LEU A 27 -9.09 3.44 -5.03
C LEU A 27 -8.83 3.76 -6.51
N ALA A 28 -8.49 2.76 -7.32
CA ALA A 28 -8.31 2.94 -8.76
C ALA A 28 -9.61 3.36 -9.45
N ASP A 29 -10.74 2.76 -9.07
CA ASP A 29 -12.06 3.14 -9.58
C ASP A 29 -12.43 4.57 -9.15
N ALA A 30 -12.25 4.92 -7.86
CA ALA A 30 -12.49 6.28 -7.36
C ALA A 30 -11.62 7.34 -8.06
N ALA A 31 -10.33 7.05 -8.26
CA ALA A 31 -9.40 7.94 -8.96
C ALA A 31 -9.81 8.15 -10.43
N LYS A 32 -10.24 7.09 -11.11
CA LYS A 32 -10.75 7.16 -12.49
C LYS A 32 -12.00 8.03 -12.58
N ASP A 33 -12.94 7.84 -11.65
CA ASP A 33 -14.18 8.60 -11.62
C ASP A 33 -13.93 10.08 -11.31
N TRP A 34 -13.09 10.39 -10.33
CA TRP A 34 -12.70 11.76 -9.99
C TRP A 34 -12.03 12.48 -11.16
N ARG A 35 -11.05 11.83 -11.80
CA ARG A 35 -10.38 12.39 -12.98
C ARG A 35 -11.36 12.63 -14.12
N ARG A 36 -12.30 11.70 -14.37
CA ARG A 36 -13.32 11.86 -15.41
C ARG A 36 -14.19 13.08 -15.14
N GLU A 37 -14.66 13.23 -13.90
CA GLU A 37 -15.48 14.37 -13.49
C GLU A 37 -14.78 15.71 -13.80
N LEU A 38 -13.52 15.87 -13.41
CA LEU A 38 -12.80 17.12 -13.64
C LEU A 38 -12.56 17.41 -15.12
N ILE A 39 -12.16 16.40 -15.89
CA ILE A 39 -11.83 16.58 -17.31
C ILE A 39 -13.09 16.90 -18.14
N GLU A 40 -14.23 16.30 -17.81
CA GLU A 40 -15.49 16.46 -18.54
C GLU A 40 -16.32 17.67 -18.08
N ARG A 41 -15.91 18.33 -16.98
CA ARG A 41 -16.61 19.46 -16.37
C ARG A 41 -16.86 20.63 -17.33
N ILE A 42 -15.96 20.88 -18.29
CA ILE A 42 -16.18 21.88 -19.34
C ILE A 42 -15.90 21.32 -20.74
N PRO A 43 -16.67 21.74 -21.77
CA PRO A 43 -16.42 21.36 -23.15
C PRO A 43 -15.02 21.75 -23.64
N ALA A 44 -14.40 20.90 -24.46
CA ALA A 44 -13.02 21.10 -24.94
C ALA A 44 -12.80 22.46 -25.63
N ASN A 45 -13.78 22.95 -26.40
CA ASN A 45 -13.71 24.24 -27.10
C ASN A 45 -13.83 25.46 -26.17
N LYS A 46 -14.19 25.28 -24.90
CA LYS A 46 -14.26 26.34 -23.88
C LYS A 46 -13.07 26.33 -22.93
N ARG A 47 -12.13 25.39 -23.08
CA ARG A 47 -10.93 25.31 -22.24
C ARG A 47 -9.99 26.47 -22.54
N GLN A 48 -9.30 26.93 -21.51
CA GLN A 48 -8.35 28.04 -21.56
C GLN A 48 -6.94 27.55 -21.20
N PRO A 49 -6.28 26.79 -22.08
CA PRO A 49 -4.97 26.20 -21.77
C PRO A 49 -3.87 27.25 -21.49
N ALA A 50 -3.99 28.44 -22.08
CA ALA A 50 -3.07 29.56 -21.83
C ALA A 50 -3.05 30.02 -20.36
N MET A 51 -4.13 29.76 -19.60
CA MET A 51 -4.26 30.19 -18.20
C MET A 51 -3.68 29.17 -17.20
N ILE A 52 -3.36 27.95 -17.64
CA ILE A 52 -2.89 26.84 -16.77
C ILE A 52 -1.66 27.24 -15.95
N ALA A 53 -0.68 27.91 -16.56
CA ALA A 53 0.52 28.34 -15.85
C ALA A 53 0.22 29.35 -14.74
N GLY A 54 -0.80 30.20 -14.93
CA GLY A 54 -1.27 31.15 -13.93
C GLY A 54 -1.88 30.44 -12.72
N TRP A 55 -2.84 29.53 -12.96
CA TRP A 55 -3.49 28.76 -11.89
C TRP A 55 -2.50 27.92 -11.08
N ARG A 56 -1.53 27.27 -11.73
CA ARG A 56 -0.47 26.53 -11.02
C ARG A 56 0.34 27.42 -10.08
N ARG A 57 0.67 28.65 -10.53
CA ARG A 57 1.43 29.59 -9.71
C ARG A 57 0.60 30.10 -8.54
N MET A 58 -0.67 30.43 -8.78
CA MET A 58 -1.60 30.84 -7.72
C MET A 58 -1.77 29.72 -6.69
N ALA A 59 -2.00 28.48 -7.13
CA ALA A 59 -2.13 27.34 -6.23
C ALA A 59 -0.91 27.14 -5.33
N GLU A 60 0.30 27.30 -5.87
CA GLU A 60 1.53 27.20 -5.08
C GLU A 60 1.64 28.33 -4.04
N THR A 61 1.28 29.56 -4.41
CA THR A 61 1.20 30.68 -3.44
C THR A 61 0.16 30.38 -2.36
N ASP A 62 -1.04 29.99 -2.76
CA ASP A 62 -2.16 29.67 -1.87
C ASP A 62 -1.80 28.55 -0.89
N TYR A 63 -1.13 27.50 -1.37
CA TYR A 63 -0.66 26.40 -0.54
C TYR A 63 0.37 26.86 0.52
N ARG A 64 1.35 27.68 0.12
CA ARG A 64 2.35 28.23 1.07
C ARG A 64 1.72 29.13 2.12
N GLU A 65 0.69 29.88 1.73
CA GLU A 65 -0.11 30.71 2.63
C GLU A 65 -1.16 29.91 3.42
N LYS A 66 -1.17 28.58 3.28
CA LYS A 66 -2.13 27.66 3.92
C LYS A 66 -3.60 27.91 3.55
N ARG A 67 -3.84 28.60 2.44
CA ARG A 67 -5.17 28.78 1.83
C ARG A 67 -5.50 27.55 0.97
N TYR A 68 -5.55 26.38 1.62
CA TYR A 68 -5.66 25.09 0.92
C TYR A 68 -6.89 24.98 0.03
N ALA A 69 -8.05 25.48 0.47
CA ALA A 69 -9.26 25.50 -0.34
C ALA A 69 -9.08 26.30 -1.65
N ALA A 70 -8.37 27.44 -1.60
CA ALA A 70 -8.08 28.22 -2.79
C ALA A 70 -7.08 27.51 -3.71
N ALA A 71 -6.06 26.85 -3.13
CA ALA A 71 -5.12 26.04 -3.90
C ALA A 71 -5.83 24.88 -4.63
N ILE A 72 -6.76 24.19 -3.97
CA ILE A 72 -7.60 23.15 -4.55
C ILE A 72 -8.37 23.71 -5.74
N ASP A 73 -9.09 24.81 -5.55
CA ASP A 73 -9.85 25.48 -6.62
C ASP A 73 -8.99 25.76 -7.86
N GLU A 74 -7.79 26.32 -7.68
CA GLU A 74 -6.90 26.65 -8.81
C GLU A 74 -6.33 25.39 -9.49
N LEU A 75 -6.01 24.34 -8.74
CA LEU A 75 -5.52 23.09 -9.31
C LEU A 75 -6.63 22.33 -10.06
N THR A 76 -7.83 22.27 -9.50
CA THR A 76 -9.01 21.71 -10.15
C THR A 76 -9.36 22.47 -11.43
N ARG A 77 -9.26 23.81 -11.43
CA ARG A 77 -9.42 24.64 -12.64
C ARG A 77 -8.35 24.32 -13.67
N ALA A 78 -7.09 24.18 -13.27
CA ALA A 78 -6.03 23.78 -14.18
C ALA A 78 -6.34 22.42 -14.84
N ILE A 79 -6.79 21.44 -14.07
CA ILE A 79 -7.14 20.10 -14.59
C ILE A 79 -8.32 20.17 -15.56
N THR A 80 -9.38 20.86 -15.16
CA THR A 80 -10.57 21.08 -16.00
C THR A 80 -10.24 21.74 -17.35
N ASN A 81 -9.18 22.55 -17.38
CA ASN A 81 -8.71 23.25 -18.59
C ASN A 81 -7.62 22.52 -19.37
N GLY A 82 -7.25 21.29 -18.98
CA GLY A 82 -6.38 20.40 -19.74
C GLY A 82 -5.05 20.04 -19.07
N ALA A 83 -4.79 20.47 -17.84
CA ALA A 83 -3.63 20.04 -17.09
C ALA A 83 -3.85 18.63 -16.52
N ASP A 84 -3.24 17.60 -17.10
CA ASP A 84 -3.47 16.22 -16.69
C ASP A 84 -2.15 15.43 -16.62
N ASP A 85 -1.27 15.89 -15.74
CA ASP A 85 0.07 15.33 -15.47
C ASP A 85 0.29 15.08 -13.98
N GLY A 86 1.31 14.28 -13.67
CA GLY A 86 1.61 13.84 -12.30
C GLY A 86 1.75 14.97 -11.28
N LEU A 87 2.44 16.05 -11.65
CA LEU A 87 2.73 17.14 -10.71
C LEU A 87 1.47 17.90 -10.29
N VAL A 88 0.55 18.23 -11.22
CA VAL A 88 -0.70 18.92 -10.86
C VAL A 88 -1.57 18.06 -9.95
N TRP A 89 -1.66 16.76 -10.24
CA TRP A 89 -2.38 15.80 -9.40
C TRP A 89 -1.74 15.65 -8.02
N LEU A 90 -0.40 15.64 -7.94
CA LEU A 90 0.30 15.54 -6.66
C LEU A 90 0.06 16.78 -5.79
N ARG A 91 0.12 17.97 -6.39
CA ARG A 91 -0.16 19.23 -5.69
C ARG A 91 -1.61 19.31 -5.23
N LEU A 92 -2.54 18.80 -6.03
CA LEU A 92 -3.95 18.74 -5.67
C LEU A 92 -4.12 17.83 -4.45
N ALA A 93 -3.59 16.61 -4.52
CA ALA A 93 -3.66 15.65 -3.43
C ALA A 93 -3.05 16.16 -2.12
N GLN A 94 -1.93 16.89 -2.17
CA GLN A 94 -1.31 17.50 -0.99
C GLN A 94 -2.19 18.60 -0.39
N SER A 95 -2.83 19.41 -1.24
CA SER A 95 -3.73 20.49 -0.81
C SER A 95 -5.00 19.91 -0.20
N GLU A 96 -5.60 18.90 -0.83
CA GLU A 96 -6.76 18.13 -0.33
C GLU A 96 -6.43 17.44 0.99
N LEU A 97 -5.27 16.78 1.10
CA LEU A 97 -4.85 16.13 2.35
C LEU A 97 -4.75 17.11 3.52
N ALA A 98 -4.22 18.32 3.26
CA ALA A 98 -4.06 19.38 4.25
C ALA A 98 -5.39 20.07 4.60
N ALA A 99 -6.36 20.05 3.69
CA ALA A 99 -7.73 20.55 3.91
C ALA A 99 -8.67 19.48 4.49
N GLU A 100 -8.20 18.23 4.65
CA GLU A 100 -9.02 17.08 5.02
C GLU A 100 -10.17 16.82 4.03
N ASP A 101 -9.88 17.00 2.73
CA ASP A 101 -10.81 16.72 1.63
C ASP A 101 -10.77 15.24 1.21
N ASP A 102 -11.95 14.66 0.97
CA ASP A 102 -12.16 13.24 0.64
C ASP A 102 -11.49 12.81 -0.68
N HIS A 103 -11.19 13.75 -1.58
CA HIS A 103 -10.56 13.45 -2.88
C HIS A 103 -9.05 13.23 -2.78
N ALA A 104 -8.42 13.50 -1.64
CA ALA A 104 -6.96 13.45 -1.48
C ALA A 104 -6.35 12.13 -1.97
N MET A 105 -6.98 11.00 -1.63
CA MET A 105 -6.52 9.67 -2.06
C MET A 105 -6.67 9.48 -3.58
N ALA A 106 -7.79 9.90 -4.15
CA ALA A 106 -8.09 9.77 -5.58
C ALA A 106 -7.12 10.63 -6.42
N SER A 107 -6.85 11.86 -6.00
CA SER A 107 -5.86 12.74 -6.61
C SER A 107 -4.44 12.19 -6.47
N ALA A 108 -4.07 11.67 -5.29
CA ALA A 108 -2.75 11.07 -5.08
C ALA A 108 -2.55 9.83 -5.98
N PHE A 109 -3.57 9.00 -6.13
CA PHE A 109 -3.49 7.84 -7.01
C PHE A 109 -3.36 8.26 -8.49
N ASN A 110 -4.08 9.29 -8.94
CA ASN A 110 -3.86 9.88 -10.26
C ASN A 110 -2.42 10.42 -10.41
N ALA A 111 -1.86 11.06 -9.39
CA ALA A 111 -0.47 11.51 -9.42
C ALA A 111 0.52 10.35 -9.60
N TYR A 112 0.33 9.25 -8.85
CA TYR A 112 1.12 8.03 -8.96
C TYR A 112 1.10 7.41 -10.36
N LEU A 113 -0.08 7.39 -11.01
CA LEU A 113 -0.26 6.83 -12.35
C LEU A 113 0.27 7.75 -13.46
N LYS A 114 0.17 9.07 -13.27
CA LYS A 114 0.42 10.08 -14.30
C LYS A 114 1.83 10.65 -14.25
N SER A 115 2.55 10.45 -13.16
CA SER A 115 3.94 10.89 -13.06
C SER A 115 4.91 9.88 -13.64
N THR A 116 5.90 10.40 -14.37
CA THR A 116 7.10 9.64 -14.79
C THR A 116 8.28 9.87 -13.84
N ASP A 117 8.19 10.84 -12.93
CA ASP A 117 9.22 11.12 -11.95
C ASP A 117 9.08 10.16 -10.76
N PRO A 118 10.09 9.31 -10.46
CA PRO A 118 10.02 8.40 -9.32
C PRO A 118 9.81 9.13 -7.99
N VAL A 119 10.34 10.34 -7.81
CA VAL A 119 10.13 11.11 -6.59
C VAL A 119 8.66 11.47 -6.43
N GLU A 120 8.02 11.99 -7.48
CA GLU A 120 6.59 12.31 -7.45
C GLU A 120 5.72 11.07 -7.21
N ARG A 121 6.04 9.94 -7.87
CA ARG A 121 5.34 8.66 -7.65
C ARG A 121 5.43 8.19 -6.20
N GLY A 122 6.62 8.24 -5.62
CA GLY A 122 6.84 7.86 -4.23
C GLY A 122 6.11 8.79 -3.25
N VAL A 123 6.18 10.11 -3.46
CA VAL A 123 5.48 11.09 -2.62
C VAL A 123 3.96 10.96 -2.73
N ALA A 124 3.42 10.65 -3.91
CA ALA A 124 2.00 10.36 -4.09
C ALA A 124 1.56 9.15 -3.25
N LEU A 125 2.35 8.08 -3.23
CA LEU A 125 2.09 6.91 -2.38
C LEU A 125 2.20 7.24 -0.89
N PHE A 126 3.07 8.18 -0.49
CA PHE A 126 3.14 8.66 0.89
C PHE A 126 1.89 9.45 1.30
N VAL A 127 1.27 10.19 0.38
CA VAL A 127 -0.03 10.85 0.64
C VAL A 127 -1.11 9.80 0.92
N ILE A 128 -1.19 8.75 0.10
CA ILE A 128 -2.12 7.63 0.29
C ILE A 128 -1.87 6.93 1.62
N GLY A 129 -0.61 6.61 1.94
CA GLY A 129 -0.25 5.94 3.19
C GLY A 129 -0.61 6.77 4.42
N ARG A 130 -0.40 8.09 4.39
CA ARG A 130 -0.80 9.00 5.49
C ARG A 130 -2.31 9.04 5.66
N ASP A 131 -3.06 9.03 4.58
CA ASP A 131 -4.52 9.00 4.68
C ASP A 131 -5.02 7.71 5.34
N TYR A 132 -4.52 6.56 4.90
CA TYR A 132 -4.83 5.28 5.55
C TYR A 132 -4.44 5.26 7.03
N ASP A 133 -3.26 5.79 7.35
CA ASP A 133 -2.74 5.81 8.72
C ASP A 133 -3.62 6.67 9.65
N ARG A 134 -4.13 7.81 9.17
CA ARG A 134 -5.08 8.66 9.91
C ARG A 134 -6.44 7.99 10.15
N HIS A 135 -6.82 7.05 9.28
CA HIS A 135 -8.08 6.32 9.34
C HIS A 135 -7.93 4.90 9.93
N ASP A 136 -6.87 4.64 10.69
CA ASP A 136 -6.58 3.36 11.35
C ASP A 136 -6.49 2.14 10.39
N LYS A 137 -6.29 2.38 9.09
CA LYS A 137 -6.08 1.35 8.06
C LYS A 137 -4.60 0.97 7.97
N GLN A 138 -4.08 0.44 9.08
CA GLN A 138 -2.64 0.30 9.32
C GLN A 138 -1.93 -0.62 8.32
N LYS A 139 -2.61 -1.67 7.82
CA LYS A 139 -2.03 -2.59 6.83
C LYS A 139 -1.92 -1.93 5.46
N GLU A 140 -2.97 -1.22 5.06
CA GLU A 140 -3.02 -0.46 3.82
C GLU A 140 -2.03 0.71 3.85
N ALA A 141 -1.89 1.38 4.99
CA ALA A 141 -0.88 2.40 5.22
C ALA A 141 0.54 1.85 5.04
N LEU A 142 0.83 0.70 5.68
CA LEU A 142 2.14 0.03 5.55
C LEU A 142 2.44 -0.32 4.08
N ALA A 143 1.48 -0.94 3.39
CA ALA A 143 1.64 -1.33 1.98
C ALA A 143 1.90 -0.11 1.08
N ALA A 144 1.20 1.00 1.30
CA ALA A 144 1.40 2.24 0.54
C ALA A 144 2.76 2.89 0.83
N PHE A 145 3.19 2.93 2.10
CA PHE A 145 4.51 3.45 2.46
C PHE A 145 5.65 2.61 1.91
N GLU A 146 5.57 1.28 2.03
CA GLU A 146 6.57 0.37 1.46
C GLU A 146 6.65 0.52 -0.06
N ALA A 147 5.52 0.61 -0.76
CA ALA A 147 5.49 0.87 -2.19
C ALA A 147 6.13 2.22 -2.55
N GLY A 148 5.84 3.28 -1.80
CA GLY A 148 6.43 4.60 -2.01
C GLY A 148 7.95 4.63 -1.80
N LEU A 149 8.43 3.89 -0.79
CA LEU A 149 9.85 3.78 -0.45
C LEU A 149 10.67 3.06 -1.53
N GLN A 150 10.03 2.30 -2.42
CA GLN A 150 10.69 1.73 -3.61
C GLN A 150 11.04 2.79 -4.66
N PHE A 151 10.36 3.94 -4.66
CA PHE A 151 10.60 5.02 -5.62
C PHE A 151 11.43 6.18 -5.05
N THR A 152 11.25 6.51 -3.77
CA THR A 152 11.95 7.63 -3.14
C THR A 152 12.18 7.42 -1.65
N GLN A 153 13.27 7.98 -1.12
CA GLN A 153 13.62 7.80 0.28
C GLN A 153 12.99 8.88 1.16
N SER A 154 12.52 8.48 2.33
CA SER A 154 12.11 9.40 3.39
C SER A 154 12.30 8.73 4.75
N ALA A 155 13.20 9.28 5.57
CA ALA A 155 13.50 8.70 6.89
C ALA A 155 12.26 8.64 7.80
N ALA A 156 11.44 9.69 7.79
CA ALA A 156 10.19 9.73 8.57
C ALA A 156 9.17 8.67 8.11
N ILE A 157 9.04 8.44 6.80
CA ILE A 157 8.15 7.40 6.28
C ILE A 157 8.70 6.00 6.57
N ALA A 158 10.01 5.79 6.43
CA ALA A 158 10.65 4.53 6.78
C ALA A 158 10.45 4.20 8.26
N GLU A 159 10.65 5.15 9.15
CA GLU A 159 10.40 4.98 10.58
C GLU A 159 8.93 4.63 10.86
N ARG A 160 7.99 5.35 10.24
CA ARG A 160 6.55 5.06 10.42
C ARG A 160 6.18 3.68 9.87
N ALA A 161 6.73 3.27 8.74
CA ALA A 161 6.54 1.93 8.18
C ALA A 161 7.05 0.85 9.14
N GLU A 162 8.22 1.03 9.76
CA GLU A 162 8.71 0.10 10.79
C GLU A 162 7.79 0.02 12.01
N GLN A 163 7.24 1.15 12.45
CA GLN A 163 6.26 1.18 13.54
C GLN A 163 4.99 0.40 13.16
N LEU A 164 4.42 0.69 11.98
CA LEU A 164 3.24 -0.02 11.47
C LEU A 164 3.51 -1.52 11.32
N ARG A 165 4.67 -1.91 10.80
CA ARG A 165 5.04 -3.33 10.66
C ARG A 165 5.00 -4.06 12.00
N ARG A 166 5.46 -3.43 13.08
CA ARG A 166 5.35 -4.02 14.44
C ARG A 166 3.91 -4.05 14.94
N LEU A 167 3.10 -3.05 14.62
CA LEU A 167 1.69 -2.98 15.03
C LEU A 167 0.84 -4.04 14.36
N VAL A 168 0.99 -4.22 13.04
CA VAL A 168 0.23 -5.18 12.25
C VAL A 168 0.86 -6.58 12.21
N ALA A 169 1.97 -6.79 12.92
CA ALA A 169 2.65 -8.08 12.94
C ALA A 169 1.71 -9.17 13.47
N PHE A 170 1.69 -10.30 12.75
CA PHE A 170 1.04 -11.51 13.22
C PHE A 170 1.71 -12.00 14.51
N ARG A 171 0.95 -12.04 15.61
CA ARG A 171 1.50 -12.31 16.94
C ARG A 171 0.53 -13.05 17.84
N VAL A 172 1.08 -13.77 18.82
CA VAL A 172 0.29 -14.42 19.88
C VAL A 172 -0.28 -13.34 20.81
N THR A 173 -1.58 -13.42 21.07
CA THR A 173 -2.34 -12.53 21.96
C THR A 173 -2.72 -13.21 23.28
N LYS A 174 -2.87 -14.54 23.27
CA LYS A 174 -3.18 -15.32 24.47
C LYS A 174 -2.56 -16.71 24.37
N VAL A 175 -2.15 -17.25 25.50
CA VAL A 175 -1.80 -18.66 25.69
C VAL A 175 -2.80 -19.26 26.66
N ASP A 176 -3.38 -20.41 26.30
CA ASP A 176 -4.24 -21.22 27.15
C ASP A 176 -3.62 -22.60 27.32
N VAL A 177 -3.42 -23.04 28.57
CA VAL A 177 -2.72 -24.29 28.89
C VAL A 177 -3.68 -25.21 29.64
N GLN A 178 -3.93 -26.37 29.05
CA GLN A 178 -4.75 -27.43 29.62
C GLN A 178 -3.82 -28.53 30.14
N ALA A 179 -3.41 -28.40 31.41
CA ALA A 179 -2.47 -29.30 32.06
C ALA A 179 -3.13 -30.50 32.76
N GLU A 180 -4.46 -30.47 32.97
CA GLU A 180 -5.16 -31.56 33.67
C GLU A 180 -5.66 -32.68 32.74
N ALA A 181 -5.50 -32.49 31.42
CA ALA A 181 -5.84 -33.50 30.44
C ALA A 181 -4.83 -34.67 30.49
N GLU A 182 -5.30 -35.85 30.05
CA GLU A 182 -4.47 -37.06 29.98
C GLU A 182 -3.17 -36.83 29.17
N TRP A 183 -3.25 -35.95 28.17
CA TRP A 183 -2.12 -35.43 27.40
C TRP A 183 -2.15 -33.90 27.48
N GLY A 184 -1.06 -33.26 27.85
CA GLY A 184 -1.01 -31.81 27.99
C GLY A 184 -1.30 -31.11 26.66
N ARG A 185 -2.08 -30.02 26.70
CA ARG A 185 -2.39 -29.19 25.53
C ARG A 185 -2.09 -27.71 25.81
N ALA A 186 -1.49 -27.02 24.83
CA ALA A 186 -1.36 -25.57 24.83
C ALA A 186 -1.97 -24.98 23.56
N CYS A 187 -2.83 -23.98 23.70
CA CYS A 187 -3.43 -23.26 22.58
C CYS A 187 -2.96 -21.80 22.58
N LEU A 188 -2.40 -21.37 21.46
CA LEU A 188 -1.97 -20.01 21.17
C LEU A 188 -3.06 -19.31 20.35
N LYS A 189 -3.62 -18.23 20.87
CA LYS A 189 -4.46 -17.32 20.07
C LYS A 189 -3.61 -16.25 19.43
N PHE A 190 -3.92 -15.91 18.20
CA PHE A 190 -3.27 -14.86 17.44
C PHE A 190 -4.18 -13.62 17.33
N ASN A 191 -3.61 -12.52 16.84
CA ASN A 191 -4.37 -11.31 16.53
C ASN A 191 -5.15 -11.39 15.21
N GLU A 192 -4.90 -12.42 14.40
CA GLU A 192 -5.54 -12.64 13.11
C GLU A 192 -5.76 -14.14 12.87
N ASP A 193 -6.57 -14.45 11.86
CA ASP A 193 -6.74 -15.83 11.41
C ASP A 193 -5.44 -16.40 10.84
N ILE A 194 -5.15 -17.63 11.25
CA ILE A 194 -4.03 -18.41 10.72
C ILE A 194 -4.37 -18.83 9.28
N ALA A 195 -3.47 -18.54 8.36
CA ALA A 195 -3.64 -18.88 6.95
C ALA A 195 -3.95 -20.39 6.77
N ARG A 196 -4.96 -20.68 5.94
CA ARG A 196 -5.34 -22.04 5.56
C ARG A 196 -4.88 -22.30 4.13
N LYS A 197 -3.95 -23.23 3.96
CA LYS A 197 -3.59 -23.77 2.65
C LYS A 197 -3.61 -25.29 2.74
N SER A 198 -4.10 -25.94 1.68
CA SER A 198 -4.29 -27.39 1.64
C SER A 198 -2.99 -28.19 1.77
N ASP A 199 -1.85 -27.58 1.49
CA ASP A 199 -0.51 -28.15 1.54
C ASP A 199 0.30 -27.73 2.79
N LEU A 200 -0.30 -26.97 3.71
CA LEU A 200 0.40 -26.41 4.87
C LEU A 200 0.30 -27.34 6.08
N SER A 201 1.44 -27.90 6.52
CA SER A 201 1.56 -28.54 7.83
C SER A 201 2.04 -27.53 8.87
N TYR A 202 1.15 -27.15 9.80
CA TYR A 202 1.48 -26.15 10.85
C TYR A 202 2.64 -26.60 11.75
N GLY A 203 2.79 -27.90 11.98
CA GLY A 203 3.89 -28.47 12.76
C GLY A 203 5.27 -28.14 12.21
N SER A 204 5.40 -27.91 10.89
CA SER A 204 6.68 -27.53 10.28
C SER A 204 7.19 -26.16 10.75
N PHE A 205 6.29 -25.29 11.21
CA PHE A 205 6.59 -23.93 11.70
C PHE A 205 6.73 -23.86 13.22
N VAL A 206 6.47 -24.96 13.92
CA VAL A 206 6.62 -25.06 15.37
C VAL A 206 7.99 -25.66 15.70
N ARG A 207 8.66 -25.05 16.68
CA ARG A 207 9.87 -25.58 17.31
C ARG A 207 9.62 -25.62 18.80
N SER A 208 9.86 -26.76 19.42
CA SER A 208 9.70 -26.95 20.86
C SER A 208 10.92 -27.65 21.44
N GLN A 209 11.17 -27.40 22.71
CA GLN A 209 12.17 -28.13 23.49
C GLN A 209 11.57 -28.47 24.86
N PRO A 210 11.40 -29.76 25.22
CA PRO A 210 11.72 -30.96 24.42
C PRO A 210 10.90 -31.06 23.11
N PRO A 211 11.34 -31.89 22.14
CA PRO A 211 10.59 -32.12 20.92
C PRO A 211 9.14 -32.53 21.22
N LEU A 212 8.20 -31.91 20.52
CA LEU A 212 6.77 -32.22 20.63
C LEU A 212 6.51 -33.57 19.96
N ASP A 213 6.05 -34.55 20.73
CA ASP A 213 5.64 -35.88 20.25
C ASP A 213 4.11 -35.90 20.05
N GLY A 214 3.62 -34.95 19.28
CA GLY A 214 2.19 -34.68 19.17
C GLY A 214 1.81 -33.89 17.92
N ILE A 215 0.57 -33.41 17.87
CA ILE A 215 -0.02 -32.81 16.67
C ILE A 215 -0.16 -31.31 16.87
N VAL A 216 0.17 -30.55 15.82
CA VAL A 216 -0.12 -29.12 15.74
C VAL A 216 -1.33 -28.92 14.85
N THR A 217 -2.40 -28.36 15.42
CA THR A 217 -3.62 -28.01 14.68
C THR A 217 -3.84 -26.50 14.71
N ALA A 218 -4.47 -25.95 13.67
CA ALA A 218 -4.87 -24.56 13.64
C ALA A 218 -6.31 -24.42 13.13
N ARG A 219 -7.08 -23.55 13.80
CA ARG A 219 -8.45 -23.22 13.43
C ARG A 219 -8.74 -21.76 13.75
N GLY A 220 -9.08 -21.00 12.71
CA GLY A 220 -9.29 -19.55 12.85
C GLY A 220 -8.01 -18.88 13.34
N ASP A 221 -8.12 -18.13 14.43
CA ASP A 221 -7.02 -17.44 15.12
C ASP A 221 -6.27 -18.31 16.14
N THR A 222 -6.61 -19.59 16.27
CA THR A 222 -6.10 -20.44 17.36
C THR A 222 -5.27 -21.59 16.83
N MET A 223 -4.04 -21.75 17.33
CA MET A 223 -3.17 -22.90 17.10
C MET A 223 -3.03 -23.71 18.38
N CYS A 224 -3.32 -25.00 18.34
CA CYS A 224 -3.15 -25.89 19.49
C CYS A 224 -2.02 -26.89 19.25
N LEU A 225 -1.19 -27.06 20.28
CA LEU A 225 -0.16 -28.06 20.39
C LEU A 225 -0.68 -29.14 21.34
N ASP A 226 -0.97 -30.29 20.78
CA ASP A 226 -1.43 -31.48 21.50
C ASP A 226 -0.26 -32.41 21.81
N GLY A 227 -0.40 -33.26 22.83
CA GLY A 227 0.57 -34.31 23.14
C GLY A 227 1.79 -33.83 23.92
N MET A 228 1.65 -32.74 24.68
CA MET A 228 2.72 -32.28 25.58
C MET A 228 2.83 -33.22 26.78
N LYS A 229 4.07 -33.49 27.20
CA LYS A 229 4.34 -34.25 28.43
C LYS A 229 4.21 -33.32 29.64
N HIS A 230 3.66 -33.86 30.73
CA HIS A 230 3.65 -33.16 32.02
C HIS A 230 5.08 -32.93 32.49
N GLY A 231 5.36 -31.73 32.99
CA GLY A 231 6.67 -31.40 33.57
C GLY A 231 6.89 -32.20 34.85
N GLY A 232 7.93 -33.04 34.86
CA GLY A 232 8.46 -33.69 36.06
C GLY A 232 9.63 -32.91 36.64
#